data_AF-A0A2E5M9X3-F1
#
_entry.id   AF-A0A2E5M9X3-F1
#
_cell.length_a   1.000
_cell.length_b   1.000
_cell.length_c   1.000
_cell.angle_alpha   90.00
_cell.angle_beta   90.00
_cell.angle_gamma   90.00
#
_symmetry.space_group_name_H-M   'P 1'
#
loop_
_entity.id
_entity.type
_entity.pdbx_description
1 polymer ?
#
loop_
_entity_poly.entity_id
_entity_poly.type
_entity_poly.pdbx_seq_one_letter_code
_entity_poly.pdbx_strand_id
1 'polypeptide(L)'
;MAISDLVISARDQLDPLMCEVVAELEAADNAYPLAFFTQILMSLRSTTDEEELMELFFRLSTTAFQGFVFSPPETQRVDELLESCEQIALTLSVGGSAH
;
A
#
# COMPACT_ATOMS: atom_id res chain seq x y z
N MET A 1 -18.09 8.00 11.39
CA MET A 1 -17.59 7.18 10.27
C MET A 1 -17.40 5.78 10.85
N ALA A 2 -18.00 4.74 10.27
CA ALA A 2 -17.77 3.39 10.76
C ALA A 2 -16.36 2.94 10.34
N ILE A 3 -15.74 2.02 11.09
CA ILE A 3 -14.43 1.43 10.74
C ILE A 3 -14.45 0.87 9.30
N SER A 4 -15.57 0.27 8.91
CA SER A 4 -15.78 -0.23 7.54
C SER A 4 -15.71 0.87 6.47
N ASP A 5 -16.19 2.09 6.74
CA ASP A 5 -16.08 3.21 5.79
C ASP A 5 -14.62 3.64 5.60
N LEU A 6 -13.81 3.59 6.66
CA LEU A 6 -12.39 3.94 6.60
C LEU A 6 -11.60 2.94 5.78
N VAL A 7 -11.86 1.64 5.96
CA VAL A 7 -11.23 0.57 5.18
C VAL A 7 -11.59 0.70 3.69
N ILE A 8 -12.87 0.95 3.38
CA ILE A 8 -13.31 1.16 2.01
C ILE A 8 -12.62 2.38 1.40
N SER A 9 -12.57 3.50 2.13
CA SER A 9 -11.92 4.73 1.66
C SER A 9 -10.41 4.56 1.47
N ALA A 10 -9.74 3.80 2.34
CA ALA A 10 -8.32 3.50 2.22
C ALA A 10 -8.05 2.66 0.96
N ARG A 11 -8.86 1.62 0.73
CA ARG A 11 -8.76 0.80 -0.47
C ARG A 11 -8.98 1.60 -1.75
N ASP A 12 -10.00 2.46 -1.78
CA ASP A 12 -10.32 3.29 -2.95
C ASP A 12 -9.18 4.25 -3.31
N GLN A 13 -8.46 4.76 -2.30
CA GLN A 13 -7.29 5.62 -2.49
C GLN A 13 -6.04 4.85 -2.91
N LEU A 14 -5.80 3.68 -2.33
CA LEU A 14 -4.55 2.92 -2.52
C LEU A 14 -4.55 2.01 -3.75
N ASP A 15 -5.72 1.51 -4.18
CA ASP A 15 -5.83 0.65 -5.36
C ASP A 15 -5.22 1.27 -6.62
N PRO A 16 -5.55 2.52 -7.02
CA PRO A 16 -4.95 3.12 -8.21
C PRO A 16 -3.43 3.31 -8.07
N LEU A 17 -2.94 3.73 -6.91
CA LEU A 17 -1.51 3.93 -6.66
C LEU A 17 -0.74 2.60 -6.75
N MET A 18 -1.27 1.53 -6.16
CA MET A 18 -0.68 0.21 -6.28
C MET A 18 -0.71 -0.33 -7.71
N CYS A 19 -1.79 -0.08 -8.45
CA CYS A 19 -1.86 -0.42 -9.86
C CYS A 19 -0.80 0.30 -10.68
N GLU A 20 -0.53 1.57 -10.40
CA GLU A 20 0.56 2.31 -11.07
C GLU A 20 1.94 1.75 -10.72
N VAL A 21 2.21 1.44 -9.44
CA VAL A 21 3.47 0.80 -9.03
C VAL A 21 3.67 -0.55 -9.74
N VAL A 22 2.63 -1.39 -9.77
CA VAL A 22 2.68 -2.69 -10.45
C VAL A 22 2.95 -2.49 -11.95
N ALA A 23 2.23 -1.58 -12.61
CA ALA A 23 2.41 -1.33 -14.04
C ALA A 23 3.83 -0.82 -14.38
N GLU A 24 4.41 0.04 -13.56
CA GLU A 24 5.78 0.54 -13.74
C GLU A 24 6.82 -0.58 -13.55
N LEU A 25 6.63 -1.44 -12.54
CA LEU A 25 7.49 -2.60 -12.31
C LEU A 25 7.36 -3.66 -13.42
N GLU A 26 6.17 -3.86 -13.97
CA GLU A 26 5.93 -4.70 -15.15
C GLU A 26 6.65 -4.14 -16.38
N ALA A 27 6.54 -2.84 -16.64
CA ALA A 27 7.20 -2.18 -17.76
C ALA A 27 8.74 -2.25 -17.67
N ALA A 28 9.27 -2.30 -16.44
CA ALA A 28 10.70 -2.42 -16.17
C ALA A 28 11.22 -3.88 -16.13
N ASP A 29 10.37 -4.88 -16.32
CA ASP A 29 10.70 -6.33 -16.17
C ASP A 29 11.28 -6.67 -14.78
N ASN A 30 10.90 -5.92 -13.75
CA ASN A 30 11.47 -6.05 -12.40
C ASN A 30 10.70 -7.13 -11.59
N ALA A 31 10.91 -8.39 -11.96
CA ALA A 31 10.08 -9.52 -11.54
C ALA A 31 9.97 -9.73 -10.01
N TYR A 32 11.02 -9.43 -9.24
CA TYR A 32 11.03 -9.71 -7.80
C TYR A 32 10.20 -8.69 -6.98
N PRO A 33 10.42 -7.37 -7.10
CA PRO A 33 9.51 -6.37 -6.54
C PRO A 33 8.10 -6.48 -7.13
N LEU A 34 7.96 -6.76 -8.43
CA LEU A 34 6.66 -6.94 -9.07
C LEU A 34 5.82 -8.01 -8.36
N ALA A 35 6.40 -9.18 -8.12
CA ALA A 35 5.70 -10.27 -7.43
C ALA A 35 5.29 -9.88 -6.00
N PHE A 36 6.10 -9.08 -5.31
CA PHE A 36 5.80 -8.57 -3.98
C PHE A 36 4.63 -7.58 -4.00
N PHE A 37 4.69 -6.53 -4.82
CA PHE A 37 3.64 -5.52 -4.91
C PHE A 37 2.33 -6.08 -5.47
N THR A 38 2.39 -7.04 -6.39
CA THR A 38 1.20 -7.74 -6.90
C THR A 38 0.47 -8.50 -5.78
N GLN A 39 1.21 -9.19 -4.90
CA GLN A 39 0.59 -9.86 -3.76
C GLN A 39 -0.05 -8.88 -2.78
N ILE A 40 0.59 -7.73 -2.54
CA ILE A 40 0.04 -6.70 -1.68
C ILE A 40 -1.23 -6.10 -2.29
N LEU A 41 -1.24 -5.81 -3.60
CA LEU A 41 -2.44 -5.34 -4.30
C LEU A 41 -3.60 -6.34 -4.22
N MET A 42 -3.33 -7.63 -4.39
CA MET A 42 -4.36 -8.66 -4.23
C MET A 42 -4.91 -8.69 -2.80
N SER A 43 -4.03 -8.62 -1.79
CA SER A 43 -4.43 -8.55 -0.38
C SER A 43 -5.28 -7.30 -0.09
N LEU A 44 -4.86 -6.12 -0.57
CA LEU A 44 -5.59 -4.85 -0.42
C LEU A 44 -7.01 -4.92 -0.98
N ARG A 45 -7.18 -5.57 -2.15
CA ARG A 45 -8.48 -5.75 -2.78
C ARG A 45 -9.41 -6.66 -1.99
N SER A 46 -8.84 -7.67 -1.32
CA SER A 46 -9.59 -8.58 -0.45
C SER A 46 -9.84 -8.05 0.95
N THR A 47 -9.14 -7.00 1.38
CA THR A 47 -9.25 -6.46 2.74
C THR A 47 -10.67 -6.02 3.07
N THR A 48 -11.17 -6.46 4.22
CA THR A 48 -12.52 -6.15 4.71
C THR A 48 -12.55 -5.45 6.06
N ASP A 49 -11.46 -5.49 6.81
CA ASP A 49 -11.35 -4.89 8.14
C ASP A 49 -10.04 -4.12 8.35
N GLU A 50 -9.96 -3.44 9.49
CA GLU A 50 -8.85 -2.57 9.86
C GLU A 50 -7.59 -3.35 10.21
N GLU A 51 -7.71 -4.54 10.80
CA GLU A 51 -6.55 -5.37 11.19
C GLU A 51 -5.81 -5.82 9.94
N GLU A 52 -6.54 -6.34 8.94
CA GLU A 52 -6.00 -6.73 7.64
C GLU A 52 -5.33 -5.54 6.92
N LEU A 53 -5.90 -4.33 7.02
CA LEU A 53 -5.33 -3.12 6.44
C LEU A 53 -4.02 -2.69 7.14
N MET A 54 -3.98 -2.80 8.48
CA MET A 54 -2.76 -2.52 9.25
C MET A 54 -1.65 -3.53 8.96
N GLU A 55 -1.98 -4.82 8.80
CA GLU A 55 -1.02 -5.85 8.40
C GLU A 55 -0.43 -5.55 7.02
N LEU A 56 -1.24 -5.06 6.09
CA LEU A 56 -0.78 -4.59 4.78
C LEU A 56 0.22 -3.43 4.90
N PHE A 57 -0.06 -2.43 5.72
CA PHE A 57 0.86 -1.32 5.95
C PHE A 57 2.16 -1.76 6.59
N PHE A 58 2.09 -2.68 7.55
CA PHE A 58 3.30 -3.26 8.14
C PHE A 58 4.13 -3.97 7.08
N ARG A 59 3.49 -4.77 6.23
CA ARG A 59 4.16 -5.49 5.13
C ARG A 59 4.78 -4.51 4.12
N LEU A 60 4.08 -3.43 3.75
CA LEU A 60 4.62 -2.37 2.91
C LEU A 60 5.82 -1.65 3.54
N SER A 61 5.81 -1.43 4.86
CA SER A 61 6.97 -0.82 5.54
C SER A 61 8.22 -1.69 5.46
N THR A 62 8.07 -3.02 5.24
CA THR A 62 9.22 -3.91 5.02
C THR A 62 9.91 -3.71 3.67
N THR A 63 9.29 -3.01 2.72
CA THR A 63 9.83 -2.78 1.35
C THR A 63 11.26 -2.26 1.38
N ALA A 64 11.57 -1.32 2.29
CA ALA A 64 12.90 -0.75 2.45
C ALA A 64 13.97 -1.77 2.88
N PHE A 65 13.56 -2.90 3.47
CA PHE A 65 14.45 -3.96 3.97
C PHE A 65 14.54 -5.18 3.04
N GLN A 66 13.71 -5.25 2.00
CA GLN A 66 13.70 -6.37 1.04
C GLN A 66 14.92 -6.38 0.11
N GLY A 67 15.72 -5.30 0.08
CA GLY A 67 16.86 -5.18 -0.82
C GLY A 67 16.47 -5.00 -2.29
N PHE A 68 15.25 -4.50 -2.55
CA PHE A 68 14.78 -4.20 -3.89
C PHE A 68 15.65 -3.11 -4.55
N VAL A 69 15.91 -3.28 -5.84
CA VAL A 69 16.60 -2.29 -6.65
C VAL A 69 15.57 -1.68 -7.57
N PHE A 70 15.35 -0.38 -7.41
CA PHE A 70 14.39 0.39 -8.18
C PHE A 70 15.13 1.36 -9.11
N SER A 71 14.61 1.54 -10.32
CA SER A 71 15.00 2.67 -11.14
C SER A 71 14.43 3.99 -10.56
N PRO A 72 14.96 5.17 -10.92
CA PRO A 72 14.43 6.45 -10.43
C PRO A 72 12.90 6.64 -10.57
N PRO A 73 12.25 6.29 -11.70
CA PRO A 73 10.79 6.37 -11.79
C PRO A 73 10.09 5.37 -10.87
N GLU A 74 10.59 4.14 -10.73
CA GLU A 74 10.04 3.15 -9.80
C GLU A 74 10.14 3.62 -8.34
N THR A 75 11.28 4.21 -7.94
CA THR A 75 11.48 4.77 -6.61
C THR A 75 10.45 5.84 -6.30
N GLN A 76 10.25 6.79 -7.22
CA GLN A 76 9.27 7.87 -7.02
C GLN A 76 7.87 7.31 -6.78
N ARG A 77 7.45 6.32 -7.58
CA ARG A 77 6.12 5.71 -7.46
C ARG A 77 5.93 4.92 -6.18
N VAL A 78 6.96 4.18 -5.76
CA VAL A 78 6.95 3.46 -4.49
C VAL A 78 6.90 4.43 -3.31
N ASP A 79 7.65 5.53 -3.35
CA ASP A 79 7.62 6.55 -2.30
C ASP A 79 6.24 7.22 -2.18
N GLU A 80 5.60 7.58 -3.29
CA GLU A 80 4.23 8.15 -3.31
C GLU A 80 3.21 7.18 -2.69
N LEU A 81 3.33 5.89 -2.98
CA LEU A 81 2.49 4.85 -2.39
C LEU A 81 2.72 4.75 -0.88
N LEU A 82 3.98 4.72 -0.43
CA LEU A 82 4.33 4.59 0.98
C LEU A 82 3.88 5.81 1.79
N GLU A 83 4.08 7.03 1.27
CA GLU A 83 3.61 8.27 1.89
C GLU A 83 2.08 8.25 2.06
N SER A 84 1.35 7.80 1.03
CA SER A 84 -0.10 7.67 1.10
C SER A 84 -0.55 6.66 2.16
N CYS A 85 0.16 5.52 2.28
CA CYS A 85 -0.11 4.53 3.32
C CYS A 85 0.12 5.11 4.73
N GLU A 86 1.19 5.88 4.93
CA GLU A 86 1.47 6.54 6.20
C GLU A 86 0.38 7.56 6.58
N GLN A 87 -0.06 8.39 5.64
CA GLN A 87 -1.14 9.36 5.89
C GLN A 87 -2.46 8.68 6.27
N ILE A 88 -2.80 7.58 5.59
CA ILE A 88 -4.00 6.79 5.92
C ILE A 88 -3.85 6.14 7.30
N ALA A 89 -2.71 5.53 7.60
CA ALA A 89 -2.43 4.93 8.90
C ALA A 89 -2.53 5.96 10.05
N LEU A 90 -2.01 7.17 9.86
CA LEU A 90 -2.14 8.27 10.81
C LEU A 90 -3.60 8.68 11.01
N THR A 91 -4.37 8.76 9.93
CA THR A 91 -5.80 9.09 9.97
C THR A 91 -6.60 8.04 10.75
N LEU A 92 -6.30 6.76 10.54
CA LEU A 92 -6.90 5.65 11.31
C LEU A 92 -6.55 5.75 12.80
N SER A 93 -5.29 6.02 13.12
CA SER A 93 -4.82 6.16 14.51
C SER A 93 -5.48 7.34 15.25
N VAL A 94 -5.63 8.49 14.58
CA VAL A 94 -6.32 9.67 15.13
C VAL A 94 -7.83 9.47 15.22
N GLY A 95 -8.43 8.82 14.23
CA GLY A 95 -9.88 8.54 14.17
C GLY A 95 -10.35 7.47 15.15
N GLY A 96 -9.48 6.52 15.50
CA GLY A 96 -9.73 5.49 16.51
C GLY A 96 -9.68 5.98 17.96
N SER A 97 -9.18 7.21 18.19
CA SER A 97 -9.01 7.79 19.53
C SER A 97 -10.25 8.56 20.04
N ALA A 98 -11.38 8.52 19.31
CA ALA A 98 -12.65 9.10 19.74
C ALA A 98 -13.60 8.02 20.26
N HIS A 99 -13.24 7.37 21.37
CA HIS A 99 -14.20 6.66 22.23
C HIS A 99 -13.97 7.01 23.70
#